data_AF-A0A958FJZ8-F1
#
_entry.id   AF-A0A958FJZ8-F1
#
_cell.length_a   1.000
_cell.length_b   1.000
_cell.length_c   1.000
_cell.angle_alpha   90.00
_cell.angle_beta   90.00
_cell.angle_gamma   90.00
#
_symmetry.space_group_name_H-M   'P 1'
#
loop_
_entity.id
_entity.type
_entity.pdbx_description
1 polymer ?
#
loop_
_entity_poly.entity_id
_entity_poly.type
_entity_poly.pdbx_seq_one_letter_code
_entity_poly.pdbx_strand_id
1 'polypeptide(L)'
;MRRLIRLLLIVVMTMTGLSLQAQEVTKVGTTAAKFLSIPVGARALAMGGAYTALANDASAIYWNPGGLAQVSNREVFFMHSEWLADINFDHFALALGSGNMGTFGLSITAMTIG
;
A
#
# COMPACT_ATOMS: atom_id res chain seq x y z
N MET A 1 40.30 44.89 8.41
CA MET A 1 40.27 44.06 7.18
C MET A 1 40.50 42.57 7.46
N ARG A 2 41.71 42.13 7.84
CA ARG A 2 42.02 40.69 7.99
C ARG A 2 41.23 39.92 9.08
N ARG A 3 40.88 40.60 10.19
CA ARG A 3 40.05 40.01 11.27
C ARG A 3 38.57 39.84 10.87
N LEU A 4 38.04 40.77 10.08
CA LEU A 4 36.67 40.73 9.55
C LEU A 4 36.49 39.58 8.55
N ILE A 5 37.47 39.37 7.66
CA ILE A 5 37.46 38.26 6.68
C ILE A 5 37.45 36.90 7.40
N ARG A 6 38.22 36.76 8.49
CA ARG A 6 38.25 35.51 9.27
C ARG A 6 36.92 35.22 9.96
N LEU A 7 36.26 36.25 10.51
CA LEU A 7 34.94 36.09 11.13
C LEU A 7 33.88 35.70 10.08
N LEU A 8 33.92 36.31 8.90
CA LEU A 8 32.99 36.02 7.81
C LEU A 8 33.14 34.59 7.30
N LEU A 9 34.39 34.08 7.19
CA LEU A 9 34.65 32.69 6.82
C LEU A 9 34.16 31.69 7.87
N ILE A 10 34.31 31.99 9.16
CA ILE A 10 33.81 31.12 10.25
C ILE A 10 32.28 31.06 10.21
N VAL A 11 31.60 32.19 10.03
CA VAL A 11 30.13 32.23 9.93
C VAL A 11 29.64 31.40 8.75
N VAL A 12 30.22 31.57 7.56
CA VAL A 12 29.86 30.79 6.37
C VAL A 12 30.07 29.29 6.61
N MET A 13 31.20 28.90 7.21
CA MET A 13 31.51 27.50 7.50
C MET A 13 30.54 26.87 8.52
N THR A 14 30.13 27.63 9.53
CA THR A 14 29.13 27.16 10.52
C THR A 14 27.72 27.05 9.93
N MET A 15 27.34 27.95 9.01
CA MET A 15 26.04 27.90 8.33
C MET A 15 25.94 26.71 7.37
N THR A 16 27.02 26.36 6.67
CA THR A 16 27.04 25.17 5.79
C THR A 16 27.00 23.84 6.55
N GLY A 17 27.50 23.81 7.79
CA GLY A 17 27.51 22.59 8.61
C GLY A 17 26.13 22.17 9.12
N LEU A 18 25.22 23.13 9.34
CA LEU A 18 23.85 22.87 9.82
C LEU A 18 22.95 22.22 8.75
N SER A 19 23.20 22.48 7.46
CA SER A 19 22.38 21.95 6.37
C SER A 19 22.66 20.48 6.03
N LEU A 20 23.79 19.91 6.49
CA LEU A 20 24.17 18.51 6.21
C LEU A 20 23.43 17.49 7.08
N GLN A 21 22.80 17.91 8.18
CA GLN A 21 22.10 17.04 9.13
C GLN A 21 20.59 16.89 8.84
N ALA A 22 20.08 17.55 7.79
CA ALA A 22 18.64 17.64 7.49
C ALA A 22 18.17 16.74 6.32
N GLN A 23 18.99 15.79 5.85
CA GLN A 23 18.52 14.82 4.86
C GLN A 23 17.67 13.74 5.55
N GLU A 24 16.35 13.90 5.50
CA GLU A 24 15.42 12.81 5.81
C GLU A 24 15.59 11.68 4.80
N VAL A 25 16.41 10.69 5.14
CA VAL A 25 16.45 9.42 4.40
C VAL A 25 15.25 8.59 4.85
N THR A 26 14.10 8.81 4.20
CA THR A 26 12.93 7.96 4.39
C THR A 26 13.26 6.56 3.87
N LYS A 27 13.41 5.57 4.76
CA LYS A 27 13.65 4.15 4.40
C LYS A 27 12.38 3.46 3.85
N VAL A 28 11.58 4.19 3.09
CA VAL A 28 10.43 3.64 2.40
C VAL A 28 10.93 2.92 1.16
N GLY A 29 10.62 1.64 1.04
CA GLY A 29 11.00 0.85 -0.14
C GLY A 29 10.42 1.47 -1.41
N THR A 30 11.24 1.64 -2.44
CA THR A 30 10.77 2.04 -3.76
C THR A 30 10.21 0.81 -4.48
N THR A 31 8.96 0.91 -4.93
CA THR A 31 8.27 -0.13 -5.70
C THR A 31 7.69 0.47 -6.97
N ALA A 32 7.71 -0.30 -8.06
CA ALA A 32 7.10 0.08 -9.33
C ALA A 32 5.56 0.11 -9.25
N ALA A 33 4.97 -0.70 -8.36
CA ALA A 33 3.54 -0.91 -8.28
C ALA A 33 2.96 -0.44 -6.94
N LYS A 34 3.07 0.88 -6.66
CA LYS A 34 2.55 1.48 -5.42
C LYS A 34 1.04 1.28 -5.24
N PHE A 35 0.31 1.05 -6.33
CA PHE A 35 -1.12 0.80 -6.31
C PHE A 35 -1.53 -0.53 -5.64
N LEU A 36 -0.58 -1.43 -5.31
CA LEU A 36 -0.91 -2.62 -4.52
C LEU A 36 -1.10 -2.29 -3.03
N SER A 37 -0.57 -1.15 -2.56
CA SER A 37 -0.77 -0.68 -1.18
C SER A 37 -2.16 -0.10 -0.94
N ILE A 38 -2.98 -0.06 -1.98
CA ILE A 38 -4.38 0.39 -1.96
C ILE A 38 -5.23 -0.73 -1.38
N PRO A 39 -5.83 -0.54 -0.19
CA PRO A 39 -6.61 -1.60 0.45
C PRO A 39 -7.89 -1.91 -0.33
N VAL A 40 -8.21 -3.21 -0.39
CA VAL A 40 -9.39 -3.74 -1.09
C VAL A 40 -10.51 -4.07 -0.11
N GLY A 41 -11.75 -3.72 -0.43
CA GLY A 41 -12.95 -4.14 0.27
C GLY A 41 -13.48 -3.12 1.28
N ALA A 42 -14.75 -2.77 1.13
CA ALA A 42 -15.44 -1.82 2.01
C ALA A 42 -15.44 -2.27 3.48
N ARG A 43 -15.64 -3.57 3.75
CA ARG A 43 -15.60 -4.12 5.12
C ARG A 43 -14.22 -3.97 5.74
N ALA A 44 -13.17 -4.33 5.01
CA ALA A 44 -11.79 -4.22 5.47
C ALA A 44 -11.39 -2.75 5.72
N LEU A 45 -11.79 -1.86 4.81
CA LEU A 45 -11.62 -0.42 4.93
C LEU A 45 -12.35 0.18 6.14
N ALA A 46 -13.59 -0.24 6.40
CA ALA A 46 -14.36 0.20 7.56
C ALA A 46 -13.71 -0.19 8.90
N MET A 47 -12.87 -1.23 8.90
CA MET A 47 -12.05 -1.64 10.05
C MET A 47 -10.65 -1.00 10.07
N GLY A 48 -10.41 0.02 9.24
CA GLY A 48 -9.11 0.68 9.15
C GLY A 48 -7.99 -0.22 8.61
N GLY A 49 -8.34 -1.23 7.81
CA GLY A 49 -7.38 -2.21 7.27
C GLY A 49 -7.07 -3.38 8.21
N ALA A 50 -7.68 -3.44 9.40
CA ALA A 50 -7.50 -4.55 10.33
C ALA A 50 -8.35 -5.77 9.94
N TYR A 51 -8.04 -6.41 8.81
CA TYR A 51 -8.86 -7.52 8.26
C TYR A 51 -8.14 -8.85 8.06
N THR A 52 -6.81 -8.92 8.11
CA THR A 52 -6.02 -10.12 7.76
C THR A 52 -6.46 -11.42 8.44
N ALA A 53 -6.87 -11.37 9.71
CA ALA A 53 -7.33 -12.55 10.46
C ALA A 53 -8.82 -12.86 10.25
N LEU A 54 -9.61 -11.88 9.83
CA LEU A 54 -11.05 -11.99 9.61
C LEU A 54 -11.41 -12.28 8.15
N ALA A 55 -10.44 -12.20 7.24
CA ALA A 55 -10.63 -12.44 5.81
C ALA A 55 -11.10 -13.88 5.57
N ASN A 56 -12.38 -14.02 5.20
CA ASN A 56 -13.09 -15.29 5.08
C ASN A 56 -14.02 -15.35 3.86
N ASP A 57 -13.80 -14.47 2.88
CA ASP A 57 -14.56 -14.37 1.64
C ASP A 57 -13.59 -14.29 0.43
N ALA A 58 -14.10 -14.12 -0.79
CA ALA A 58 -13.26 -13.99 -1.98
C ALA A 58 -12.21 -12.84 -1.91
N SER A 59 -12.40 -11.81 -1.09
CA SER A 59 -11.39 -10.76 -0.87
C SER A 59 -10.18 -11.25 -0.04
N ALA A 60 -10.27 -12.43 0.57
CA ALA A 60 -9.15 -13.05 1.28
C ALA A 60 -7.94 -13.31 0.38
N ILE A 61 -8.10 -13.43 -0.94
CA ILE A 61 -6.96 -13.52 -1.88
C ILE A 61 -6.02 -12.31 -1.72
N TYR A 62 -6.57 -11.10 -1.48
CA TYR A 62 -5.81 -9.87 -1.27
C TYR A 62 -5.24 -9.79 0.15
N TRP A 63 -6.05 -10.11 1.17
CA TRP A 63 -5.68 -9.88 2.58
C TRP A 63 -4.90 -11.02 3.23
N ASN A 64 -5.30 -12.27 2.99
CA ASN A 64 -4.71 -13.48 3.55
C ASN A 64 -5.21 -14.71 2.77
N PRO A 65 -4.44 -15.24 1.81
CA PRO A 65 -4.84 -16.42 1.04
C PRO A 65 -5.16 -17.65 1.90
N GLY A 66 -4.59 -17.77 3.11
CA GLY A 66 -4.94 -18.84 4.05
C GLY A 66 -6.40 -18.78 4.53
N GLY A 67 -7.00 -17.59 4.52
CA GLY A 67 -8.42 -17.38 4.81
C GLY A 67 -9.36 -18.02 3.79
N LEU A 68 -8.90 -18.28 2.56
CA LEU A 68 -9.70 -18.97 1.54
C LEU A 68 -10.08 -20.39 1.94
N ALA A 69 -9.34 -21.02 2.85
CA ALA A 69 -9.71 -22.33 3.39
C ALA A 69 -11.07 -22.31 4.12
N GLN A 70 -11.55 -21.13 4.54
CA GLN A 70 -12.87 -20.94 5.16
C GLN A 70 -13.98 -20.75 4.12
N VAL A 71 -13.64 -20.46 2.86
CA VAL A 71 -14.59 -20.26 1.77
C VAL A 71 -14.99 -21.62 1.20
N SER A 72 -16.14 -22.13 1.62
CA SER A 72 -16.64 -23.45 1.19
C SER A 72 -17.40 -23.43 -0.15
N ASN A 73 -17.96 -22.28 -0.51
CA ASN A 73 -18.78 -22.11 -1.71
C ASN A 73 -18.01 -21.34 -2.81
N ARG A 74 -18.64 -21.18 -3.98
CA ARG A 74 -18.13 -20.30 -5.02
C ARG A 74 -18.52 -18.86 -4.67
N GLU A 75 -17.54 -17.98 -4.57
CA GLU A 75 -17.74 -16.58 -4.25
C GLU A 75 -17.05 -15.68 -5.26
N VAL A 76 -17.69 -14.55 -5.54
CA VAL A 76 -17.16 -13.50 -6.40
C VAL A 76 -17.15 -12.21 -5.59
N PHE A 77 -16.07 -11.46 -5.71
CA PHE A 77 -15.92 -10.15 -5.10
C PHE A 77 -15.50 -9.14 -6.17
N PHE A 78 -16.17 -8.00 -6.20
CA PHE A 78 -15.87 -6.89 -7.08
C PHE A 78 -15.86 -5.59 -6.28
N MET A 79 -14.90 -4.73 -6.59
CA MET A 79 -14.76 -3.40 -6.01
C MET A 79 -14.34 -2.43 -7.10
N HIS A 80 -14.97 -1.28 -7.10
CA HIS A 80 -14.55 -0.10 -7.83
C HIS A 80 -14.43 1.05 -6.82
N SER A 81 -13.35 1.81 -6.90
CA SER A 81 -13.12 2.99 -6.07
C SER A 81 -12.49 4.11 -6.89
N GLU A 82 -13.15 5.26 -6.86
CA GLU A 82 -12.54 6.53 -7.27
C GLU A 82 -11.62 6.99 -6.13
N TRP A 83 -10.36 7.28 -6.46
CA TRP A 83 -9.38 7.79 -5.53
C TRP A 83 -8.86 9.16 -5.98
N LEU A 84 -7.99 9.75 -5.16
CA LEU A 84 -7.47 11.09 -5.32
C LEU A 84 -6.65 11.18 -6.61
N ALA A 85 -6.59 12.38 -7.18
CA ALA A 85 -5.86 12.65 -8.41
C ALA A 85 -6.37 11.83 -9.62
N ASP A 86 -7.69 11.69 -9.74
CA ASP A 86 -8.37 11.04 -10.87
C ASP A 86 -7.93 9.59 -11.10
N ILE A 87 -7.65 8.89 -10.00
CA ILE A 87 -7.24 7.49 -10.01
C ILE A 87 -8.48 6.62 -9.86
N ASN A 88 -8.72 5.75 -10.82
CA ASN A 88 -9.73 4.70 -10.73
C ASN A 88 -9.05 3.38 -10.32
N PHE A 89 -9.52 2.77 -9.24
CA PHE A 89 -9.00 1.52 -8.71
C PHE A 89 -10.06 0.43 -8.72
N ASP A 90 -9.80 -0.62 -9.49
CA ASP A 90 -10.69 -1.76 -9.70
C ASP A 90 -10.05 -3.05 -9.18
N HIS A 91 -10.84 -3.83 -8.45
CA HIS A 91 -10.43 -5.13 -7.96
C HIS A 91 -11.51 -6.18 -8.18
N PHE A 92 -11.13 -7.29 -8.79
CA PHE A 92 -11.97 -8.46 -8.98
C PHE A 92 -11.32 -9.68 -8.34
N ALA A 93 -12.12 -10.52 -7.67
CA ALA A 93 -11.69 -11.77 -7.11
C ALA A 93 -12.75 -12.87 -7.26
N LEU A 94 -12.27 -14.09 -7.48
CA LEU A 94 -13.06 -15.31 -7.60
C LEU A 94 -12.46 -16.35 -6.66
N ALA A 95 -13.27 -16.87 -5.75
CA ALA A 95 -12.94 -18.02 -4.91
C ALA A 95 -13.81 -19.21 -5.29
N LEU A 96 -13.18 -20.36 -5.52
CA LEU A 96 -13.82 -21.61 -5.92
C LEU A 96 -13.57 -22.64 -4.83
N GLY A 97 -14.47 -22.70 -3.84
CA GLY A 97 -14.48 -23.77 -2.85
C GLY A 97 -14.74 -25.12 -3.51
N SER A 98 -13.81 -26.07 -3.34
CA SER A 98 -13.85 -27.41 -3.93
C SER A 98 -13.94 -28.50 -2.86
N GLY A 99 -14.72 -28.24 -1.80
CA GLY A 99 -14.95 -29.18 -0.70
C GLY A 99 -13.65 -29.72 -0.11
N ASN A 100 -13.41 -31.02 -0.24
CA ASN A 100 -12.25 -31.71 0.34
C ASN A 100 -10.90 -31.38 -0.31
N MET A 101 -10.88 -30.69 -1.46
CA MET A 101 -9.63 -30.31 -2.16
C MET A 101 -9.14 -28.91 -1.76
N GLY A 102 -9.86 -28.22 -0.87
CA GLY A 102 -9.59 -26.83 -0.51
C GLY A 102 -10.22 -25.83 -1.49
N THR A 103 -9.65 -24.63 -1.57
CA THR A 103 -10.22 -23.49 -2.29
C THR A 103 -9.21 -22.92 -3.27
N PHE A 104 -9.64 -22.75 -4.52
CA PHE A 104 -8.84 -22.07 -5.54
C PHE A 104 -9.24 -20.59 -5.62
N GLY A 105 -8.26 -19.70 -5.71
CA GLY A 105 -8.48 -18.27 -5.82
C GLY A 105 -7.86 -17.67 -7.07
N LEU A 106 -8.56 -16.74 -7.71
CA LEU A 106 -8.04 -15.88 -8.76
C LEU A 106 -8.41 -14.43 -8.45
N SER A 107 -7.46 -13.49 -8.60
CA SER A 107 -7.76 -12.06 -8.47
C SER A 107 -7.06 -11.24 -9.54
N ILE A 108 -7.67 -10.10 -9.89
CA ILE A 108 -7.17 -9.12 -10.83
C ILE A 108 -7.34 -7.75 -10.17
N THR A 109 -6.26 -6.96 -10.16
CA THR A 109 -6.26 -5.57 -9.69
C THR A 109 -5.82 -4.68 -10.85
N ALA A 110 -6.63 -3.68 -11.16
CA ALA A 110 -6.34 -2.70 -12.19
C ALA A 110 -6.42 -1.29 -11.59
N MET A 111 -5.51 -0.44 -12.05
CA MET A 111 -5.53 0.99 -11.73
C MET A 111 -5.40 1.77 -13.03
N THR A 112 -6.30 2.73 -13.23
CA THR A 112 -6.29 3.65 -14.36
C THR A 112 -6.18 5.08 -13.83
N ILE A 113 -5.49 5.95 -14.56
CA ILE A 113 -5.38 7.38 -14.26
C ILE A 113 -6.07 8.13 -15.39
N GLY A 114 -7.00 9.03 -15.03
CA GLY A 114 -7.68 9.96 -15.94
C GLY A 114 -6.87 11.21 -16.23
#